data_AF-A0AAD7H8K7-F1
#
_entry.id   AF-A0AAD7H8K7-F1
#
_cell.length_a   1.000
_cell.length_b   1.000
_cell.length_c   1.000
_cell.angle_alpha   90.00
_cell.angle_beta   90.00
_cell.angle_gamma   90.00
#
_symmetry.space_group_name_H-M   'P 1'
#
loop_
_entity.id
_entity.type
_entity.pdbx_description
1 polymer ?
#
loop_
_entity_poly.entity_id
_entity_poly.type
_entity_poly.pdbx_seq_one_letter_code
_entity_poly.pdbx_strand_id
1 'polypeptide(L)'
;MEIGSPMAAMYMLGNPDHYASHTYVPFAWRSHALFVRAFWASRDIVLEDGMVQEEKVLVTRLNGQFVPGSSVDDYRYRPFVHQTLTLFEWIQCSDKQ
;
A
#
# COMPACT_ATOMS: atom_id res chain seq x y z
N MET A 1 -24.56 -21.46 -3.92
CA MET A 1 -23.35 -20.97 -4.61
C MET A 1 -23.26 -21.77 -5.89
N GLU A 2 -23.68 -21.20 -7.02
CA GLU A 2 -23.62 -21.87 -8.32
C GLU A 2 -22.25 -21.60 -8.92
N ILE A 3 -21.46 -22.66 -9.10
CA ILE A 3 -20.14 -22.58 -9.67
C ILE A 3 -20.24 -23.04 -11.12
N GLY A 4 -19.66 -22.28 -12.05
CA GLY A 4 -19.70 -22.63 -13.46
C GLY A 4 -19.06 -24.01 -13.70
N SER A 5 -19.62 -24.77 -14.64
CA SER A 5 -19.11 -26.10 -15.04
C SER A 5 -17.58 -26.18 -15.22
N PRO A 6 -16.87 -25.20 -15.82
CA PRO A 6 -15.40 -25.23 -15.89
C PRO A 6 -14.70 -25.08 -14.54
N MET A 7 -15.25 -24.29 -13.61
CA MET A 7 -14.70 -24.13 -12.26
C MET A 7 -14.93 -25.40 -11.41
N ALA A 8 -16.08 -26.06 -11.57
CA ALA A 8 -16.35 -27.36 -10.95
C ALA A 8 -15.37 -28.44 -11.42
N ALA A 9 -15.09 -28.50 -12.73
CA ALA A 9 -14.12 -29.44 -13.30
C ALA A 9 -12.70 -29.19 -12.76
N MET A 10 -12.29 -27.93 -12.58
CA MET A 10 -11.01 -27.57 -11.95
C MET A 10 -10.87 -28.10 -10.52
N TYR A 11 -11.90 -27.97 -9.69
CA TYR A 11 -11.88 -28.54 -8.33
C TYR A 11 -11.86 -30.06 -8.34
N MET A 12 -12.61 -30.71 -9.24
CA MET A 12 -12.59 -32.18 -9.38
C MET A 12 -11.20 -32.71 -9.77
N LEU A 13 -10.42 -31.91 -10.50
CA LEU A 13 -9.03 -32.21 -10.86
C LEU A 13 -8.02 -31.88 -9.74
N GLY A 14 -8.48 -31.36 -8.60
CA GLY A 14 -7.62 -30.99 -7.47
C GLY A 14 -6.80 -29.72 -7.69
N ASN A 15 -7.17 -28.88 -8.66
CA ASN A 15 -6.46 -27.64 -8.90
C ASN A 15 -6.74 -26.61 -7.79
N PRO A 16 -5.73 -25.85 -7.35
CA PRO A 16 -5.93 -24.77 -6.40
C PRO A 16 -6.83 -23.70 -6.99
N ASP A 17 -7.72 -23.14 -6.16
CA ASP A 17 -8.69 -22.10 -6.56
C ASP A 17 -8.01 -20.81 -7.03
N HIS A 18 -6.76 -20.60 -6.63
CA HIS A 18 -5.98 -19.43 -6.97
C HIS A 18 -4.69 -19.83 -7.69
N TYR A 19 -4.64 -19.57 -9.00
CA TYR A 19 -3.38 -19.59 -9.75
C TYR A 19 -2.64 -18.28 -9.52
N ALA A 20 -1.90 -18.21 -8.42
CA ALA A 20 -0.95 -17.14 -8.15
C ALA A 20 0.43 -17.75 -7.97
N SER A 21 1.30 -17.61 -8.98
CA SER A 21 2.72 -18.02 -8.85
C SER A 21 3.49 -17.13 -7.87
N HIS A 22 2.97 -15.94 -7.58
CA HIS A 22 3.60 -14.93 -6.72
C HIS A 22 2.55 -14.27 -5.84
N THR A 23 2.96 -13.89 -4.63
CA THR A 23 2.18 -13.05 -3.72
C THR A 23 2.72 -11.63 -3.76
N TYR A 24 1.82 -10.65 -3.65
CA TYR A 24 2.18 -9.24 -3.68
C TYR A 24 1.70 -8.58 -2.39
N VAL A 25 2.50 -7.64 -1.87
CA VAL A 25 2.09 -6.81 -0.74
C VAL A 25 1.29 -5.62 -1.27
N PRO A 26 0.03 -5.44 -0.86
CA PRO A 26 -0.76 -4.29 -1.27
C PRO A 26 -0.17 -3.01 -0.67
N PHE A 27 0.12 -2.02 -1.52
CA PHE A 27 0.67 -0.74 -1.10
C PHE A 27 -0.07 0.42 -1.79
N ALA A 28 -0.38 1.48 -1.04
CA ALA A 28 -1.09 2.65 -1.54
C ALA A 28 -0.17 3.58 -2.36
N TRP A 29 0.21 3.12 -3.55
CA TRP A 29 1.16 3.79 -4.44
C TRP A 29 0.79 5.24 -4.79
N ARG A 30 -0.50 5.55 -4.95
CA ARG A 30 -0.96 6.90 -5.29
C ARG A 30 -0.53 7.92 -4.24
N SER A 31 -0.75 7.63 -2.96
CA SER A 31 -0.37 8.53 -1.86
C SER A 31 1.14 8.73 -1.79
N HIS A 32 1.92 7.65 -1.94
CA HIS A 32 3.38 7.75 -1.97
C HIS A 32 3.88 8.56 -3.17
N ALA A 33 3.36 8.32 -4.37
CA ALA A 33 3.75 9.05 -5.57
C ALA A 33 3.42 10.54 -5.46
N LEU A 34 2.27 10.89 -4.88
CA LEU A 34 1.91 12.28 -4.61
C LEU A 34 2.85 12.94 -3.60
N PHE A 35 3.22 12.24 -2.52
CA PHE A 35 4.21 12.71 -1.56
C PHE A 35 5.56 13.00 -2.23
N VAL A 36 6.09 12.05 -3.02
CA VAL A 36 7.35 12.25 -3.74
C VAL A 36 7.21 13.41 -4.72
N ARG A 37 6.14 13.45 -5.52
CA ARG A 37 5.92 14.58 -6.44
C ARG A 37 5.87 15.91 -5.71
N ALA A 38 5.21 16.01 -4.55
CA ALA A 38 5.17 17.22 -3.75
C ALA A 38 6.55 17.63 -3.19
N PHE A 39 7.39 16.65 -2.82
CA PHE A 39 8.75 16.92 -2.35
C PHE A 39 9.65 17.49 -3.45
N TRP A 40 9.54 16.97 -4.67
CA TRP A 40 10.37 17.40 -5.81
C TRP A 40 9.77 18.59 -6.57
N ALA A 41 8.46 18.81 -6.46
CA ALA A 41 7.79 19.98 -6.99
C ALA A 41 8.12 21.21 -6.15
N SER A 42 8.89 22.13 -6.72
CA SER A 42 8.95 23.48 -6.18
C SER A 42 7.57 24.14 -6.31
N ARG A 43 6.73 24.01 -5.27
CA ARG A 43 5.42 24.64 -4.98
C ARG A 43 4.31 24.70 -6.04
N ASP A 44 4.54 24.43 -7.32
CA ASP A 44 3.60 24.79 -8.39
C ASP A 44 3.06 23.62 -9.23
N ILE A 45 2.96 22.40 -8.67
CA ILE A 45 2.19 21.34 -9.37
C ILE A 45 0.72 21.47 -8.97
N VAL A 46 -0.05 22.15 -9.81
CA VAL A 46 -1.50 21.99 -9.92
C VAL A 46 -1.74 20.54 -10.34
N LEU A 47 -2.22 19.71 -9.41
CA LEU A 47 -2.70 18.38 -9.74
C LEU A 47 -3.79 18.52 -10.81
N GLU A 48 -3.77 17.64 -11.81
CA GLU A 48 -4.48 17.74 -13.10
C GLU A 48 -6.03 17.67 -13.03
N ASP A 49 -6.63 18.16 -11.94
CA ASP A 49 -8.08 18.22 -11.73
C ASP A 49 -8.50 19.46 -10.89
N GLY A 50 -7.64 20.46 -10.72
CA GLY A 50 -7.94 21.69 -9.96
C GLY A 50 -8.22 21.49 -8.46
N MET A 51 -8.27 20.24 -8.01
CA MET A 51 -8.42 19.89 -6.60
C MET A 51 -7.04 19.86 -5.95
N VAL A 52 -6.77 20.89 -5.15
CA VAL A 52 -5.72 20.80 -4.12
C VAL A 52 -6.08 19.57 -3.28
N GLN A 53 -5.35 18.48 -3.49
CA GLN A 53 -5.66 17.24 -2.81
C GLN A 53 -5.21 17.40 -1.36
N GLU A 54 -6.14 17.82 -0.51
CA GLU A 54 -5.91 17.89 0.93
C GLU A 54 -5.33 16.57 1.40
N GLU A 55 -4.18 16.63 2.06
CA GLU A 55 -3.46 15.46 2.54
C GLU A 55 -4.27 14.82 3.68
N LYS A 56 -5.03 13.77 3.36
CA LYS A 56 -5.78 12.99 4.35
C LYS A 56 -4.86 11.94 4.96
N VAL A 57 -4.46 12.18 6.20
CA VAL A 57 -3.71 11.21 7.01
C VAL A 57 -4.69 10.24 7.67
N LEU A 58 -4.44 8.94 7.54
CA LEU A 58 -5.24 7.93 8.22
C LEU A 58 -4.61 7.64 9.58
N VAL A 59 -5.35 7.89 10.65
CA VAL A 59 -4.89 7.66 12.04
C VAL A 59 -5.70 6.53 12.64
N THR A 60 -5.01 5.52 13.14
CA THR A 60 -5.61 4.39 13.85
C THR A 60 -5.29 4.50 15.33
N ARG A 61 -6.24 4.07 16.18
CA ARG A 61 -6.02 3.99 17.62
C ARG A 61 -5.66 2.56 18.00
N LEU A 62 -4.43 2.35 18.43
CA LEU A 62 -3.90 1.06 18.91
C LEU A 62 -3.42 1.23 20.36
N ASN A 63 -3.89 0.36 21.26
CA ASN A 63 -3.52 0.36 22.69
C ASN A 63 -3.62 1.73 23.38
N GLY A 64 -4.63 2.54 23.00
CA GLY A 64 -4.85 3.87 23.56
C GLY A 64 -4.01 4.99 22.95
N GLN A 65 -3.03 4.66 22.09
CA GLN A 65 -2.20 5.62 21.35
C GLN A 65 -2.70 5.81 19.92
N PHE A 66 -2.47 6.99 19.36
CA PHE A 66 -2.76 7.29 17.96
C PHE A 66 -1.52 7.00 17.12
N VAL A 67 -1.66 6.10 16.14
CA VAL A 67 -0.58 5.72 15.22
C VAL A 67 -0.99 5.95 13.77
N PRO A 68 -0.04 6.20 12.86
CA PRO A 68 -0.32 6.25 11.44
C PRO A 68 -0.85 4.91 10.95
N GLY A 69 -2.05 4.91 10.37
CA GLY A 69 -2.67 3.70 9.84
C GLY A 69 -2.18 3.33 8.44
N SER A 70 -1.49 4.24 7.74
CA SER A 70 -0.99 3.99 6.39
C SER A 70 0.45 3.45 6.40
N SER A 71 0.74 2.42 5.59
CA SER A 71 2.12 1.93 5.39
C SER A 71 3.00 2.97 4.68
N VAL A 72 2.38 3.92 3.97
CA VAL A 72 3.09 5.04 3.32
C VAL A 72 3.68 5.98 4.37
N ASP A 73 2.90 6.29 5.43
CA ASP A 73 3.34 7.17 6.50
C ASP A 73 4.46 6.54 7.32
N ASP A 74 4.39 5.22 7.56
CA ASP A 74 5.45 4.48 8.24
C ASP A 74 6.79 4.60 7.51
N TYR A 75 6.78 4.45 6.18
CA TYR A 75 8.00 4.63 5.37
C TYR A 75 8.48 6.09 5.38
N ARG A 76 7.56 7.06 5.29
CA ARG A 76 7.89 8.49 5.28
C ARG A 76 8.55 8.94 6.58
N TYR A 77 7.99 8.52 7.71
CA TYR A 77 8.44 8.90 9.04
C TYR A 77 9.35 7.85 9.69
N ARG A 78 9.93 6.97 8.88
CA ARG A 78 10.81 5.90 9.37
C ARG A 78 12.01 6.46 10.15
N PRO A 79 12.47 5.76 11.20
CA PRO A 79 13.67 6.14 11.94
C PRO A 79 14.90 6.25 11.04
N PHE A 80 15.84 7.13 11.41
CA PHE A 80 17.08 7.37 10.66
C PHE A 80 17.89 6.11 10.37
N VAL A 81 17.87 5.13 11.30
CA VAL A 81 18.54 3.83 11.11
C VAL A 81 18.03 3.04 9.89
N HIS A 82 16.81 3.32 9.44
CA HIS A 82 16.18 2.71 8.27
C HIS A 82 16.22 3.61 7.03
N GLN A 83 17.00 4.70 7.04
CA GLN A 83 17.03 5.63 5.92
C GLN A 83 17.58 4.99 4.63
N THR A 84 18.49 4.02 4.78
CA THR A 84 19.10 3.28 3.68
C THR A 84 18.16 2.26 3.03
N LEU A 85 17.09 1.85 3.72
CA LEU A 85 16.12 0.93 3.16
C LEU A 85 15.33 1.62 2.05
N THR A 86 15.24 0.94 0.92
CA THR A 86 14.36 1.33 -0.18
C THR A 86 12.89 1.11 0.20
N LEU A 87 11.99 1.76 -0.53
CA LEU A 87 10.55 1.52 -0.36
C LEU A 87 10.22 0.03 -0.56
N PHE A 88 10.88 -0.63 -1.52
CA PHE A 88 10.64 -2.04 -1.82
C PHE A 88 11.02 -2.95 -0.64
N GLU A 89 12.19 -2.75 -0.06
CA GLU A 89 12.61 -3.52 1.13
C GLU A 89 11.71 -3.23 2.33
N TRP A 90 11.27 -1.98 2.47
CA TRP A 90 10.34 -1.60 3.52
C TRP A 90 9.01 -2.34 3.39
N ILE A 91 8.34 -2.29 2.23
CA ILE A 91 7.03 -2.92 2.06
C ILE A 91 7.06 -4.44 2.19
N GLN A 92 8.21 -5.08 1.97
CA GLN A 92 8.34 -6.53 2.14
C GLN A 92 8.53 -6.95 3.61
N CYS A 93 9.16 -6.10 4.43
CA CYS A 93 9.56 -6.45 5.78
C CYS A 93 8.80 -5.69 6.87
N SER A 94 8.08 -4.62 6.53
CA SER A 94 7.33 -3.82 7.49
C SER A 94 6.03 -4.54 7.86
N ASP A 95 6.00 -5.15 9.03
CA ASP A 95 4.78 -5.69 9.61
C ASP A 95 4.26 -4.74 10.69
N LYS A 96 2.98 -4.37 10.61
CA LYS A 96 2.34 -3.53 11.62
C LYS A 96 1.79 -4.45 12.71
N GLN A 97 2.51 -4.56 13.84
CA GLN A 97 2.03 -5.28 15.03
C GLN A 97 0.91 -4.53 15.76
#